data_AF-A0A915AJG6-F1
#
_entry.id   AF-A0A915AJG6-F1
#
_cell.length_a   1.000
_cell.length_b   1.000
_cell.length_c   1.000
_cell.angle_alpha   90.00
_cell.angle_beta   90.00
_cell.angle_gamma   90.00
#
_symmetry.space_group_name_H-M   'P 1'
#
loop_
_entity.id
_entity.type
_entity.pdbx_description
1 polymer ?
#
loop_
_entity_poly.entity_id
_entity_poly.type
_entity_poly.pdbx_seq_one_letter_code
_entity_poly.pdbx_strand_id
1 'polypeptide(L)'
;MVHPSRLIELDDMLIDDVWIGVVRKTSIERDLHSLSDEELSNLSSLIELLERLNNLSRFDNPDKLLTDSNLSSRNCEHISRLWHASKLQESKDDWSADVVIGNSRIQKSLYVKITLPIGPHLIEMSVEKFGALRFEVARALQRLESYL
;
A
#
# COMPACT_ATOMS: atom_id res chain seq x y z
N MET A 1 -2.10 28.01 33.70
CA MET A 1 -3.33 27.24 33.37
C MET A 1 -3.06 26.55 32.06
N VAL A 2 -2.81 25.24 32.08
CA VAL A 2 -2.59 24.43 30.87
C VAL A 2 -3.98 24.09 30.35
N HIS A 3 -4.39 24.68 29.23
CA HIS A 3 -5.60 24.24 28.55
C HIS A 3 -5.44 22.76 28.22
N PRO A 4 -6.40 21.89 28.56
CA PRO A 4 -6.36 20.52 28.06
C PRO A 4 -6.39 20.62 26.53
N SER A 5 -5.33 20.18 25.88
CA SER A 5 -5.24 20.15 24.41
C SER A 5 -6.47 19.41 23.90
N ARG A 6 -7.37 20.14 23.25
CA ARG A 6 -8.59 19.56 22.69
C ARG A 6 -8.15 18.60 21.59
N LEU A 7 -8.51 17.33 21.71
CA LEU A 7 -8.19 16.33 20.69
C LEU A 7 -8.89 16.73 19.39
N ILE A 8 -8.17 16.60 18.28
CA ILE A 8 -8.68 16.91 16.94
C ILE A 8 -9.61 15.78 16.53
N GLU A 9 -10.84 16.12 16.15
CA GLU A 9 -11.80 15.20 15.58
C GLU A 9 -11.97 15.52 14.09
N LEU A 10 -11.62 14.57 13.24
CA LEU A 10 -11.71 14.70 11.78
C LEU A 10 -12.81 13.80 11.24
N ASP A 11 -13.40 14.19 10.10
CA ASP A 11 -14.33 13.36 9.35
C ASP A 11 -13.65 12.07 8.87
N ASP A 12 -14.32 10.93 9.06
CA ASP A 12 -13.80 9.62 8.64
C ASP A 12 -13.62 9.57 7.12
N MET A 13 -14.47 10.27 6.34
CA MET A 13 -14.30 10.32 4.88
C MET A 13 -13.05 11.10 4.46
N LEU A 14 -12.70 12.17 5.19
CA LEU A 14 -11.47 12.93 4.92
C LEU A 14 -10.24 12.03 5.16
N ILE A 15 -10.26 11.26 6.25
CA ILE A 15 -9.20 10.29 6.56
C ILE A 15 -9.09 9.24 5.46
N ASP A 16 -10.21 8.68 5.00
CA ASP A 16 -10.24 7.69 3.92
C ASP A 16 -9.64 8.26 2.62
N ASP A 17 -10.05 9.47 2.22
CA ASP A 17 -9.59 10.14 1.01
C ASP A 17 -8.07 10.36 1.05
N VAL A 18 -7.56 10.85 2.19
CA VAL A 18 -6.12 11.09 2.36
C VAL A 18 -5.35 9.77 2.39
N TRP A 19 -5.87 8.76 3.08
CA TRP A 19 -5.27 7.42 3.12
C TRP A 19 -5.13 6.81 1.73
N ILE A 20 -6.20 6.88 0.92
CA ILE A 20 -6.19 6.40 -0.47
C ILE A 20 -5.13 7.16 -1.28
N GLY A 21 -5.08 8.49 -1.15
CA GLY A 21 -4.08 9.33 -1.81
C GLY A 21 -2.64 8.92 -1.45
N VAL A 22 -2.36 8.71 -0.17
CA VAL A 22 -1.04 8.29 0.34
C VAL A 22 -0.65 6.90 -0.16
N VAL A 23 -1.56 5.92 -0.05
CA VAL A 23 -1.28 4.53 -0.46
C VAL A 23 -1.07 4.44 -1.97
N ARG A 24 -1.89 5.15 -2.76
CA ARG A 24 -1.81 5.12 -4.24
C ARG A 24 -0.81 6.11 -4.83
N LYS A 25 -0.25 7.00 -4.00
CA LYS A 25 0.58 8.13 -4.44
C LYS A 25 -0.14 9.03 -5.46
N THR A 26 -1.40 9.32 -5.20
CA THR A 26 -2.28 10.17 -6.02
C THR A 26 -2.70 11.41 -5.25
N SER A 27 -3.22 12.41 -5.97
CA SER A 27 -3.86 13.58 -5.35
C SER A 27 -5.12 13.19 -4.58
N ILE A 28 -5.47 13.96 -3.54
CA ILE A 28 -6.75 13.87 -2.85
C ILE A 28 -7.84 14.32 -3.83
N GLU A 29 -8.79 13.43 -4.16
CA GLU A 29 -9.86 13.71 -5.14
C GLU A 29 -11.01 14.54 -4.56
N ARG A 30 -11.00 14.79 -3.25
CA ARG A 30 -11.99 15.59 -2.54
C ARG A 30 -11.86 17.08 -2.90
N ASP A 31 -13.00 17.75 -3.01
CA ASP A 31 -13.04 19.20 -3.10
C ASP A 31 -12.54 19.83 -1.78
N LEU A 32 -11.37 20.48 -1.82
CA LEU A 32 -10.76 21.10 -0.65
C LEU A 32 -11.47 22.38 -0.20
N HIS A 33 -12.20 23.06 -1.10
CA HIS A 33 -13.07 24.19 -0.74
C HIS A 33 -14.29 23.73 0.07
N SER A 34 -14.54 22.43 0.01
CA SER A 34 -15.31 21.57 0.88
C SER A 34 -15.18 21.74 2.39
N LEU A 35 -13.93 21.97 2.80
CA LEU A 35 -13.45 21.66 4.14
C LEU A 35 -13.53 22.89 5.05
N SER A 36 -13.71 22.64 6.34
CA SER A 36 -13.57 23.68 7.34
C SER A 36 -12.12 24.15 7.44
N ASP A 37 -11.92 25.39 7.90
CA ASP A 37 -10.57 25.95 8.14
C ASP A 37 -9.75 25.08 9.11
N GLU A 38 -10.42 24.44 10.07
CA GLU A 38 -9.80 23.54 11.04
C GLU A 38 -9.31 22.24 10.37
N GLU A 39 -10.11 21.62 9.50
CA GLU A 39 -9.71 20.45 8.72
C GLU A 39 -8.55 20.78 7.76
N LEU A 40 -8.61 21.92 7.08
CA LEU A 40 -7.53 22.38 6.20
C LEU A 40 -6.24 22.61 6.98
N SER A 41 -6.32 23.18 8.18
CA SER A 41 -5.13 23.42 9.02
C SER A 41 -4.47 22.13 9.51
N ASN A 42 -5.26 21.05 9.69
CA ASN A 42 -4.78 19.76 10.17
C ASN A 42 -4.39 18.80 9.03
N LEU A 43 -4.74 19.12 7.78
CA LEU A 43 -4.55 18.26 6.62
C LEU A 43 -3.09 17.89 6.39
N SER A 44 -2.16 18.85 6.53
CA SER A 44 -0.72 18.59 6.37
C SER A 44 -0.20 17.58 7.40
N SER A 45 -0.60 17.75 8.66
CA SER A 45 -0.22 16.85 9.76
C SER A 45 -0.82 15.46 9.57
N LEU A 46 -2.07 15.39 9.07
CA LEU A 46 -2.71 14.13 8.72
C LEU A 46 -1.95 13.42 7.59
N ILE A 47 -1.60 14.12 6.52
CA ILE A 47 -0.83 13.56 5.40
C ILE A 47 0.50 12.99 5.90
N GLU A 48 1.28 13.78 6.66
CA GLU A 48 2.57 13.33 7.20
C GLU A 48 2.43 12.10 8.10
N LEU A 49 1.40 12.07 8.96
CA LEU A 49 1.13 10.92 9.82
C LEU A 49 0.80 9.66 9.00
N LEU A 50 -0.10 9.79 8.02
CA LEU A 50 -0.52 8.68 7.18
C LEU A 50 0.61 8.18 6.26
N GLU A 51 1.49 9.06 5.77
CA GLU A 51 2.69 8.67 5.03
C GLU A 51 3.66 7.87 5.91
N ARG A 52 3.89 8.32 7.15
CA ARG A 52 4.73 7.59 8.11
C ARG A 52 4.15 6.22 8.42
N LEU A 53 2.83 6.13 8.61
CA LEU A 53 2.14 4.85 8.82
C LEU A 53 2.22 3.94 7.60
N ASN A 54 2.08 4.47 6.39
CA ASN A 54 2.18 3.69 5.16
C ASN A 54 3.58 3.07 4.97
N ASN A 55 4.62 3.77 5.41
CA ASN A 55 6.00 3.29 5.36
C ASN A 55 6.34 2.25 6.44
N LEU A 56 5.46 2.00 7.41
CA LEU A 56 5.67 0.92 8.38
C LEU A 56 5.56 -0.45 7.71
N SER A 57 6.36 -1.39 8.20
CA SER A 57 6.24 -2.81 7.89
C SER A 57 5.00 -3.40 8.56
N ARG A 58 4.44 -4.46 7.97
CA ARG A 58 3.32 -5.23 8.56
C ARG A 58 3.60 -5.79 9.97
N PHE A 59 4.88 -5.86 10.35
CA PHE A 59 5.32 -6.35 11.66
C PHE A 59 5.50 -5.23 12.69
N ASP A 60 5.43 -3.97 12.27
CA ASP A 60 5.52 -2.83 13.16
C ASP A 60 4.19 -2.61 13.91
N ASN A 61 4.25 -1.85 15.00
CA ASN A 61 3.07 -1.46 15.76
C ASN A 61 2.66 -0.01 15.39
N PRO A 62 1.52 0.20 14.69
CA PRO A 62 1.05 1.53 14.31
C PRO A 62 0.58 2.37 15.51
N ASP A 63 0.19 1.73 16.61
CA ASP A 63 -0.43 2.41 17.77
C ASP A 63 0.51 3.43 18.40
N LYS A 64 1.84 3.19 18.36
CA LYS A 64 2.82 4.15 18.90
C LYS A 64 2.76 5.50 18.17
N LEU A 65 2.64 5.48 16.84
CA LEU A 65 2.53 6.71 16.05
C LEU A 65 1.16 7.39 16.25
N LEU A 66 0.11 6.59 16.45
CA LEU A 66 -1.23 7.11 16.71
C LEU A 66 -1.36 7.72 18.11
N THR A 67 -0.73 7.15 19.13
CA THR A 67 -0.72 7.70 20.50
C THR A 67 0.04 9.01 20.62
N ASP A 68 1.04 9.22 19.76
CA ASP A 68 1.81 10.46 19.70
C ASP A 68 1.09 11.56 18.89
N SER A 69 -0.03 11.24 18.25
CA SER A 69 -0.85 12.18 17.49
C SER A 69 -1.85 12.94 18.39
N ASN A 70 -2.27 14.13 17.96
CA ASN A 70 -3.29 14.92 18.65
C ASN A 70 -4.73 14.52 18.25
N LEU A 71 -4.91 13.36 17.61
CA LEU A 71 -6.21 12.91 17.10
C LEU A 71 -7.07 12.29 18.21
N SER A 72 -8.38 12.32 18.00
CA SER A 72 -9.33 11.62 18.85
C SER A 72 -9.09 10.10 18.84
N SER A 73 -9.42 9.41 19.95
CA SER A 73 -9.33 7.95 20.01
C SER A 73 -10.10 7.26 18.88
N ARG A 74 -11.26 7.82 18.51
CA ARG A 74 -12.08 7.33 17.39
C ARG A 74 -11.33 7.40 16.06
N ASN A 75 -10.69 8.53 15.75
CA ASN A 75 -9.91 8.67 14.51
C ASN A 75 -8.68 7.77 14.54
N CYS A 76 -8.00 7.62 15.68
CA CYS A 76 -6.90 6.66 15.82
C CYS A 76 -7.36 5.21 15.54
N GLU A 77 -8.50 4.80 16.08
CA GLU A 77 -9.08 3.48 15.80
C GLU A 77 -9.48 3.30 14.33
N HIS A 78 -9.97 4.35 13.68
CA HIS A 78 -10.31 4.33 12.26
C HIS A 78 -9.06 4.17 11.39
N ILE A 79 -8.03 4.97 11.64
CA ILE A 79 -6.74 4.90 10.92
C ILE A 79 -6.07 3.54 11.15
N SER A 80 -6.08 3.03 12.38
CA SER A 80 -5.51 1.70 12.70
C SER A 80 -6.21 0.59 11.90
N ARG A 81 -7.55 0.65 11.78
CA ARG A 81 -8.31 -0.28 10.93
C ARG A 81 -7.93 -0.20 9.44
N LEU A 82 -7.77 1.01 8.90
CA LEU A 82 -7.33 1.21 7.51
C LEU A 82 -5.93 0.65 7.27
N TRP A 83 -5.00 0.90 8.20
CA TRP A 83 -3.64 0.40 8.13
C TRP A 83 -3.61 -1.13 8.14
N HIS A 84 -4.27 -1.78 9.10
CA HIS A 84 -4.33 -3.24 9.16
C HIS A 84 -4.94 -3.85 7.91
N ALA A 85 -6.04 -3.27 7.40
CA ALA A 85 -6.67 -3.74 6.16
C ALA A 85 -5.72 -3.63 4.95
N SER A 86 -4.93 -2.56 4.87
CA SER A 86 -3.94 -2.37 3.80
C SER A 86 -2.79 -3.38 3.88
N LYS A 87 -2.22 -3.60 5.07
CA LYS A 87 -1.07 -4.51 5.27
C LYS A 87 -1.45 -5.97 5.15
N LEU A 88 -2.71 -6.31 5.43
CA LEU A 88 -3.29 -7.62 5.10
C LEU A 88 -3.40 -7.83 3.58
N GLN A 89 -3.56 -6.76 2.79
CA GLN A 89 -3.57 -6.85 1.32
C GLN A 89 -2.16 -6.87 0.71
N GLU A 90 -1.15 -6.28 1.36
CA GLU A 90 0.26 -6.38 0.91
C GLU A 90 0.76 -7.83 0.84
N SER A 91 0.18 -8.76 1.60
CA SER A 91 0.52 -10.20 1.45
C SER A 91 0.03 -10.80 0.11
N LYS A 92 -0.65 -10.03 -0.75
CA LYS A 92 -0.93 -10.41 -2.14
C LYS A 92 0.20 -10.05 -3.11
N ASP A 93 1.29 -9.44 -2.64
CA ASP A 93 2.50 -9.23 -3.45
C ASP A 93 3.34 -10.50 -3.64
N ASP A 94 2.75 -11.68 -3.45
CA ASP A 94 3.34 -12.94 -3.89
C ASP A 94 3.02 -13.17 -5.37
N TRP A 95 3.97 -13.73 -6.09
CA TRP A 95 3.77 -14.13 -7.48
C TRP A 95 2.67 -15.20 -7.60
N SER A 96 1.88 -15.15 -8.67
CA SER A 96 0.84 -16.14 -8.96
C SER A 96 1.17 -16.95 -10.22
N ALA A 97 0.62 -18.17 -10.28
CA ALA A 97 0.62 -19.00 -11.47
C ALA A 97 -0.81 -19.36 -11.84
N ASP A 98 -1.34 -18.69 -12.86
CA ASP A 98 -2.72 -18.80 -13.30
C ASP A 98 -2.83 -19.67 -14.57
N VAL A 99 -3.87 -20.49 -14.67
CA VAL A 99 -4.17 -21.26 -15.88
C VAL A 99 -5.21 -20.50 -16.71
N VAL A 100 -4.81 -20.03 -17.88
CA VAL A 100 -5.64 -19.25 -18.80
C VAL A 100 -6.06 -20.11 -19.98
N ILE A 101 -7.34 -20.02 -20.35
CA ILE A 101 -7.87 -20.70 -21.54
C ILE A 101 -7.63 -19.80 -22.76
N GLY A 102 -6.73 -20.22 -23.63
CA GLY A 102 -6.63 -19.67 -24.98
C GLY A 102 -7.78 -20.21 -25.83
N ASN A 103 -8.59 -19.32 -26.37
CA ASN A 103 -9.70 -19.66 -27.25
C ASN A 103 -9.40 -19.17 -28.66
N SER A 104 -8.89 -20.07 -29.51
CA SER A 104 -8.76 -19.79 -30.94
C SER A 104 -9.99 -20.33 -31.70
N ARG A 105 -10.22 -19.87 -32.93
CA ARG A 105 -11.33 -20.37 -33.79
C ARG A 105 -11.25 -21.88 -34.07
N ILE A 106 -10.10 -22.51 -33.85
CA ILE A 106 -9.80 -23.89 -34.26
C ILE A 106 -9.64 -24.81 -33.03
N GLN A 107 -9.17 -24.29 -31.91
CA GLN A 107 -8.89 -25.09 -30.72
C GLN A 107 -8.88 -24.25 -29.43
N LYS A 108 -9.38 -24.85 -28.34
CA LYS A 108 -9.16 -24.36 -26.97
C LYS A 108 -7.91 -25.00 -26.39
N SER A 109 -7.03 -24.20 -25.82
CA SER A 109 -5.78 -24.63 -25.19
C SER A 109 -5.64 -23.99 -23.81
N LEU A 110 -4.95 -24.67 -22.91
CA LEU A 110 -4.62 -24.15 -21.59
C LEU A 110 -3.18 -23.64 -21.61
N TYR A 111 -2.98 -22.43 -21.08
CA TYR A 111 -1.66 -21.82 -20.93
C TYR A 111 -1.46 -21.38 -19.50
N VAL A 112 -0.29 -21.65 -18.94
CA VAL A 112 0.10 -21.14 -17.63
C VAL A 112 0.67 -19.73 -17.82
N LYS A 113 0.16 -18.79 -17.04
CA LYS A 113 0.57 -17.39 -17.00
C LYS A 113 1.07 -17.09 -15.59
N ILE A 114 2.29 -16.58 -15.50
CA ILE A 114 2.89 -16.16 -14.24
C ILE A 114 2.70 -14.65 -14.10
N THR A 115 2.24 -14.22 -12.92
CA THR A 115 2.12 -12.81 -12.57
C THR A 115 3.10 -12.52 -11.45
N LEU A 116 4.04 -11.59 -11.67
CA LEU A 116 5.09 -11.24 -10.72
C LEU A 116 5.05 -9.73 -10.44
N PRO A 117 4.70 -9.30 -9.23
CA PRO A 117 4.84 -7.90 -8.83
C PRO A 117 6.32 -7.53 -8.63
N ILE A 118 6.75 -6.42 -9.24
CA ILE A 118 8.08 -5.81 -9.05
C ILE A 118 7.88 -4.33 -8.77
N GLY A 119 7.91 -3.95 -7.48
CA GLY A 119 7.60 -2.59 -7.04
C GLY A 119 6.19 -2.18 -7.47
N PRO A 120 6.00 -1.04 -8.16
CA PRO A 120 4.68 -0.61 -8.63
C PRO A 120 4.20 -1.34 -9.90
N HIS A 121 5.03 -2.23 -10.48
CA HIS A 121 4.72 -2.88 -11.75
C HIS A 121 4.26 -4.32 -11.55
N LEU A 122 3.16 -4.68 -12.21
CA LEU A 122 2.70 -6.06 -12.29
C LEU A 122 3.10 -6.65 -13.64
N ILE A 123 4.03 -7.61 -13.64
CA ILE A 123 4.55 -8.21 -14.86
C ILE A 123 3.90 -9.56 -15.09
N GLU A 124 3.30 -9.70 -16.27
CA GLU A 124 2.71 -10.94 -16.73
C GLU A 124 3.65 -11.62 -17.74
N MET A 125 3.92 -12.91 -17.53
CA MET A 125 4.85 -13.65 -18.40
C MET A 125 4.47 -15.11 -18.57
N SER A 126 5.02 -15.74 -19.60
CA SER A 126 4.90 -17.17 -19.79
C SER A 126 5.87 -17.92 -18.87
N VAL A 127 5.65 -19.22 -18.70
CA VAL A 127 6.52 -20.10 -17.89
C VAL A 127 7.96 -20.08 -18.40
N GLU A 128 8.16 -20.02 -19.73
CA GLU A 128 9.50 -19.99 -20.33
C GLU A 128 10.26 -18.72 -19.95
N LYS A 129 9.59 -17.56 -20.01
CA LYS A 129 10.18 -16.27 -19.62
C LYS A 129 10.49 -16.22 -18.13
N PHE A 130 9.60 -16.75 -17.30
CA PHE A 130 9.84 -16.84 -15.85
C PHE A 130 11.02 -17.75 -15.53
N GLY A 131 11.14 -18.89 -16.22
CA GLY A 131 12.29 -19.79 -16.10
C GLY A 131 13.62 -19.13 -16.47
N ALA A 132 13.64 -18.36 -17.56
CA ALA A 132 14.82 -17.61 -17.98
C ALA A 132 15.21 -16.52 -16.97
N LEU A 133 14.23 -15.77 -16.45
CA LEU A 133 14.45 -14.76 -15.41
C LEU A 133 15.07 -15.39 -14.16
N ARG A 134 14.51 -16.50 -13.68
CA ARG A 134 15.03 -17.23 -12.51
C ARG A 134 16.48 -17.67 -12.70
N PHE A 135 16.81 -18.18 -13.89
CA PHE A 135 18.16 -18.61 -14.22
C PHE A 135 19.16 -17.43 -14.20
N GLU A 136 18.84 -16.32 -14.85
CA GLU A 136 19.75 -15.16 -14.90
C GLU A 136 19.91 -14.50 -13.52
N VAL A 137 18.86 -14.46 -12.70
CA VAL A 137 18.95 -13.99 -11.30
C VAL A 137 19.88 -14.88 -10.48
N ALA A 138 19.70 -16.21 -10.54
CA ALA A 138 20.57 -17.14 -9.83
C ALA A 138 22.04 -17.01 -10.28
N ARG A 139 22.27 -16.86 -11.58
CA ARG A 139 23.60 -16.63 -12.16
C ARG A 139 24.23 -15.32 -11.68
N ALA A 140 23.43 -14.25 -11.59
CA ALA A 140 23.90 -12.96 -11.07
C ALA A 140 24.27 -13.05 -9.59
N LEU A 141 23.45 -13.73 -8.79
CA LEU A 141 23.72 -13.96 -7.36
C LEU A 141 25.01 -14.76 -7.15
N GLN A 142 25.20 -15.86 -7.89
CA GLN A 142 26.41 -16.66 -7.81
C GLN A 142 27.68 -15.85 -8.16
N ARG A 143 27.58 -14.94 -9.13
CA ARG A 143 28.69 -14.02 -9.46
C ARG A 143 28.98 -13.06 -8.32
N LEU A 144 27.96 -12.48 -7.69
CA LEU A 144 28.15 -11.58 -6.55
C LEU A 144 28.80 -12.29 -5.37
N GLU A 145 28.39 -13.52 -5.07
CA GLU A 145 29.00 -14.36 -4.03
C GLU A 145 30.47 -14.65 -4.32
N SER A 146 30.88 -14.78 -5.58
CA SER A 146 32.27 -15.02 -5.95
C SER A 146 33.21 -13.81 -5.76
N TYR A 147 32.65 -12.61 -5.52
CA TYR A 147 33.41 -11.39 -5.24
C TYR A 147 33.46 -11.04 -3.74
N LEU A 148 32.76 -11.79 -2.89
CA LEU A 148 32.74 -11.67 -1.43
C LEU A 148 33.69 -12.68 -0.79
#